data_AF-A0A9P4WJQ3-F1
#
_entry.id   AF-A0A9P4WJQ3-F1
#
_cell.length_a   1.000
_cell.length_b   1.000
_cell.length_c   1.000
_cell.angle_alpha   90.00
_cell.angle_beta   90.00
_cell.angle_gamma   90.00
#
_symmetry.space_group_name_H-M   'P 1'
#
loop_
_entity.id
_entity.type
_entity.pdbx_description
1 polymer ?
#
loop_
_entity_poly.entity_id
_entity_poly.type
_entity_poly.pdbx_seq_one_letter_code
_entity_poly.pdbx_strand_id
1 'polypeptide(L)'
;MYTDICLIDKVNDVYSSIIKQEEQKLGKKGDHFATSGSNSRIWNSFSKHCLADPSTFLEYYSNPWLPLISSAWLGPHHRLTAQVNIVRPGGAAQISHRDYHIGFQSADSCEKFPRALQIASQFLTLQGAVAHSNMPLESGPTRLLPFSQKFEEGYMAYRLKEFQDYFLENYVSVPLEKGDGLFFNPALFHAAGCNTSTNVQRSANLLQISSAFGKPMEAIDSLPLVERTWGALVARFKKEDMSEEVKAFVNNIAEGYPFPTNLDRRVPETAGMAPDSEQDLLKRGLREGWDKDRVLTELKQLRDDSKA
;
A
#
# COMPACT_ATOMS: atom_id res chain seq x y z
N MET A 1 -8.97 -0.96 -13.11
CA MET A 1 -9.06 -0.14 -11.87
C MET A 1 -8.76 1.32 -12.14
N TYR A 2 -7.72 1.61 -12.92
CA TYR A 2 -7.45 2.91 -13.53
C TYR A 2 -7.73 2.82 -15.02
N THR A 3 -8.61 3.68 -15.53
CA THR A 3 -8.96 3.75 -16.96
C THR A 3 -8.18 4.84 -17.69
N ASP A 4 -7.71 5.86 -16.98
CA ASP A 4 -6.76 6.85 -17.51
C ASP A 4 -5.35 6.26 -17.51
N ILE A 5 -5.00 5.64 -18.63
CA ILE A 5 -3.67 5.06 -18.83
C ILE A 5 -2.57 6.12 -18.91
N CYS A 6 -2.89 7.33 -19.38
CA CYS A 6 -1.94 8.44 -19.43
C CYS A 6 -1.49 8.86 -18.02
N LEU A 7 -2.38 8.78 -17.02
CA LEU A 7 -2.00 8.98 -15.62
C LEU A 7 -1.00 7.91 -15.16
N ILE A 8 -1.23 6.64 -15.47
CA ILE A 8 -0.30 5.54 -15.12
C ILE A 8 1.07 5.76 -15.77
N ASP A 9 1.11 6.21 -17.02
CA ASP A 9 2.37 6.51 -17.72
C ASP A 9 3.13 7.68 -17.08
N LYS A 10 2.44 8.76 -16.69
CA LYS A 10 3.08 9.85 -15.94
C LYS A 10 3.63 9.39 -14.59
N VAL A 11 2.90 8.54 -13.88
CA VAL A 11 3.37 7.98 -12.61
C VAL A 11 4.57 7.04 -12.83
N ASN A 12 4.59 6.29 -13.94
CA ASN A 12 5.77 5.50 -14.34
C ASN A 12 7.00 6.37 -14.61
N ASP A 13 6.85 7.55 -15.20
CA ASP A 13 7.95 8.50 -15.38
C ASP A 13 8.49 9.00 -14.03
N VAL A 14 7.61 9.30 -13.08
CA VAL A 14 7.98 9.66 -11.71
C VAL A 14 8.75 8.53 -11.03
N TYR A 15 8.26 7.29 -11.09
CA TYR A 15 8.95 6.13 -10.54
C TYR A 15 10.30 5.87 -11.21
N SER A 16 10.38 6.05 -12.52
CA SER A 16 11.64 5.93 -13.27
C SER A 16 12.66 6.99 -12.83
N SER A 17 12.22 8.21 -12.55
CA SER A 17 13.05 9.28 -12.01
C SER A 17 13.55 8.94 -10.60
N ILE A 18 12.67 8.46 -9.72
CA ILE A 18 13.03 8.03 -8.36
C ILE A 18 14.08 6.92 -8.40
N ILE A 19 13.88 5.88 -9.22
CA ILE A 19 14.84 4.76 -9.37
C ILE A 19 16.21 5.28 -9.81
N LYS A 20 16.26 6.13 -10.84
CA LYS A 20 17.53 6.71 -11.33
C LYS A 20 18.24 7.53 -10.24
N GLN A 21 17.50 8.30 -9.45
CA GLN A 21 18.06 9.10 -8.36
C GLN A 21 18.61 8.21 -7.22
N GLU A 22 17.92 7.11 -6.88
CA GLU A 22 18.36 6.19 -5.84
C GLU A 22 19.60 5.39 -6.27
N GLU A 23 19.66 4.94 -7.52
CA GLU A 23 20.83 4.27 -8.09
C GLU A 23 22.07 5.18 -8.08
N GLN A 24 21.90 6.48 -8.28
CA GLN A 24 22.98 7.46 -8.21
C GLN A 24 23.46 7.74 -6.78
N LYS A 25 22.54 7.81 -5.81
CA LYS A 25 22.86 8.18 -4.42
C LYS A 25 23.46 7.05 -3.59
N LEU A 26 23.00 5.82 -3.79
CA LEU A 26 23.28 4.72 -2.86
C LEU A 26 24.46 3.83 -3.28
N GLY A 27 24.99 3.98 -4.49
CA GLY A 27 25.73 2.89 -5.13
C GLY A 27 24.85 1.63 -5.22
N LYS A 28 25.33 0.56 -5.85
CA LYS A 28 24.53 -0.69 -6.00
C LYS A 28 24.28 -1.37 -4.64
N LYS A 29 23.30 -0.93 -3.85
CA LYS A 29 22.69 -1.76 -2.80
C LYS A 29 21.51 -2.49 -3.40
N GLY A 30 21.68 -3.80 -3.57
CA GLY A 30 20.68 -4.70 -4.14
C GLY A 30 19.42 -4.81 -3.29
N ASP A 31 18.34 -5.24 -3.95
CA ASP A 31 17.11 -5.71 -3.32
C ASP A 31 17.43 -6.90 -2.38
N HIS A 32 16.88 -6.90 -1.16
CA HIS A 32 16.98 -8.05 -0.26
C HIS A 32 16.39 -9.33 -0.87
N PHE A 33 15.56 -9.20 -1.92
CA PHE A 33 14.85 -10.29 -2.57
C PHE A 33 15.34 -10.65 -3.98
N ALA A 34 16.38 -9.99 -4.52
CA ALA A 34 16.86 -10.28 -5.87
C ALA A 34 18.37 -10.10 -6.06
N THR A 35 18.94 -10.91 -6.95
CA THR A 35 20.29 -10.75 -7.47
C THR A 35 20.44 -9.35 -8.07
N SER A 36 21.50 -8.62 -7.70
CA SER A 36 21.77 -7.25 -8.15
C SER A 36 21.57 -7.11 -9.68
N GLY A 37 20.56 -6.34 -10.10
CA GLY A 37 20.30 -5.97 -11.50
C GLY A 37 19.11 -6.67 -12.18
N SER A 38 18.50 -7.70 -11.58
CA SER A 38 17.35 -8.38 -12.19
C SER A 38 16.02 -7.64 -11.95
N ASN A 39 15.89 -6.96 -10.81
CA ASN A 39 14.68 -6.23 -10.42
C ASN A 39 15.03 -4.80 -9.96
N SER A 40 14.10 -3.86 -10.14
CA SER A 40 14.15 -2.54 -9.53
C SER A 40 12.99 -2.40 -8.54
N ARG A 41 13.24 -1.81 -7.37
CA ARG A 41 12.24 -1.66 -6.30
C ARG A 41 12.27 -0.24 -5.74
N ILE A 42 11.10 0.30 -5.41
CA ILE A 42 10.96 1.54 -4.65
C ILE A 42 10.26 1.21 -3.33
N TRP A 43 11.00 1.25 -2.23
CA TRP A 43 10.43 1.23 -0.88
C TRP A 43 9.71 2.55 -0.59
N ASN A 44 8.59 2.52 0.13
CA ASN A 44 7.73 3.68 0.37
C ASN A 44 7.49 4.51 -0.91
N SER A 45 7.01 3.85 -1.96
CA SER A 45 6.65 4.54 -3.21
C SER A 45 5.53 5.55 -2.98
N PHE A 46 4.69 5.35 -1.96
CA PHE A 46 3.62 6.28 -1.58
C PHE A 46 4.18 7.68 -1.24
N SER A 47 5.02 7.80 -0.21
CA SER A 47 5.58 9.10 0.16
C SER A 47 6.51 9.65 -0.92
N LYS A 48 7.34 8.79 -1.54
CA LYS A 48 8.29 9.23 -2.57
C LYS A 48 7.59 9.79 -3.80
N HIS A 49 6.47 9.20 -4.22
CA HIS A 49 5.64 9.73 -5.31
C HIS A 49 5.15 11.14 -4.98
N CYS A 50 4.51 11.34 -3.83
CA CYS A 50 4.01 12.65 -3.41
C CYS A 50 5.10 13.72 -3.35
N LEU A 51 6.29 13.36 -2.84
CA LEU A 51 7.39 14.31 -2.71
C LEU A 51 7.97 14.70 -4.07
N ALA A 52 8.08 13.73 -4.99
CA ALA A 52 8.60 13.93 -6.33
C ALA A 52 7.61 14.69 -7.24
N ASP A 53 6.33 14.32 -7.21
CA ASP A 53 5.28 14.94 -8.01
C ASP A 53 3.93 14.91 -7.26
N PRO A 54 3.61 15.97 -6.48
CA PRO A 54 2.38 16.03 -5.71
C PRO A 54 1.12 16.12 -6.58
N SER A 55 1.24 16.56 -7.83
CA SER A 55 0.10 16.71 -8.74
C SER A 55 -0.39 15.35 -9.21
N THR A 56 0.51 14.52 -9.77
CA THR A 56 0.14 13.16 -10.19
C THR A 56 -0.15 12.25 -9.01
N PHE A 57 0.46 12.49 -7.84
CA PHE A 57 0.12 11.79 -6.61
C PHE A 57 -1.32 12.09 -6.16
N LEU A 58 -1.72 13.36 -6.15
CA LEU A 58 -3.09 13.75 -5.84
C LEU A 58 -4.07 13.05 -6.77
N GLU A 59 -3.84 13.09 -8.09
CA GLU A 59 -4.74 12.43 -9.05
C GLU A 59 -4.79 10.91 -8.88
N TYR A 60 -3.63 10.27 -8.70
CA TYR A 60 -3.55 8.81 -8.56
C TYR A 60 -4.27 8.30 -7.32
N TYR A 61 -4.06 8.92 -6.15
CA TYR A 61 -4.65 8.48 -4.88
C TYR A 61 -6.01 9.10 -4.57
N SER A 62 -6.55 9.94 -5.46
CA SER A 62 -7.96 10.35 -5.44
C SER A 62 -8.90 9.32 -6.09
N ASN A 63 -8.41 8.15 -6.52
CA ASN A 63 -9.25 7.10 -7.12
C ASN A 63 -10.21 6.49 -6.06
N PRO A 64 -11.55 6.64 -6.20
CA PRO A 64 -12.51 6.15 -5.21
C PRO A 64 -12.53 4.63 -5.02
N TRP A 65 -12.05 3.85 -5.99
CA TRP A 65 -11.96 2.40 -5.86
C TRP A 65 -10.99 1.96 -4.76
N LEU A 66 -9.93 2.72 -4.50
CA LEU A 66 -8.94 2.41 -3.46
C LEU A 66 -9.57 2.29 -2.07
N PRO A 67 -10.20 3.34 -1.51
CA PRO A 67 -10.84 3.23 -0.20
C PRO A 67 -12.06 2.31 -0.21
N LEU A 68 -12.77 2.18 -1.33
CA LEU A 68 -13.96 1.34 -1.42
C LEU A 68 -13.60 -0.15 -1.25
N ILE A 69 -12.63 -0.65 -2.03
CA ILE A 69 -12.16 -2.04 -1.92
C ILE A 69 -11.55 -2.28 -0.53
N SER A 70 -10.74 -1.32 -0.05
CA SER A 70 -10.08 -1.42 1.25
C SER A 70 -11.08 -1.51 2.39
N SER A 71 -12.08 -0.63 2.42
CA SER A 71 -13.05 -0.57 3.51
C SER A 71 -14.08 -1.70 3.48
N ALA A 72 -14.37 -2.28 2.31
CA ALA A 72 -15.20 -3.48 2.21
C ALA A 72 -14.57 -4.69 2.92
N TRP A 73 -13.24 -4.76 3.00
CA TRP A 73 -12.52 -5.83 3.70
C TRP A 73 -12.11 -5.46 5.13
N LEU A 74 -11.57 -4.26 5.32
CA LEU A 74 -10.88 -3.83 6.56
C LEU A 74 -11.70 -2.91 7.45
N GLY A 75 -12.85 -2.42 6.96
CA GLY A 75 -13.57 -1.32 7.58
C GLY A 75 -12.94 0.06 7.32
N PRO A 76 -13.46 1.11 7.98
CA PRO A 76 -12.95 2.47 7.81
C PRO A 76 -11.54 2.62 8.39
N HIS A 77 -10.94 3.79 8.15
CA HIS A 77 -9.66 4.19 8.76
C HIS A 77 -8.48 3.27 8.43
N HIS A 78 -8.50 2.62 7.26
CA HIS A 78 -7.36 1.86 6.78
C HIS A 78 -6.18 2.79 6.48
N ARG A 79 -4.97 2.23 6.55
CA ARG A 79 -3.72 2.91 6.16
C ARG A 79 -3.09 2.22 4.97
N LEU A 80 -2.93 2.99 3.90
CA LEU A 80 -2.32 2.53 2.66
C LEU A 80 -0.81 2.81 2.71
N THR A 81 -0.04 1.77 2.41
CA THR A 81 1.38 1.88 2.06
C THR A 81 1.59 1.30 0.67
N ALA A 82 2.61 1.76 -0.04
CA ALA A 82 2.85 1.32 -1.41
C ALA A 82 4.33 1.13 -1.71
N GLN A 83 4.62 0.14 -2.57
CA GLN A 83 5.96 -0.16 -3.07
C GLN A 83 5.91 -0.54 -4.54
N VAL A 84 6.81 0.00 -5.33
CA VAL A 84 6.91 -0.35 -6.75
C VAL A 84 7.86 -1.52 -6.90
N ASN A 85 7.46 -2.53 -7.66
CA ASN A 85 8.31 -3.64 -8.05
C ASN A 85 8.33 -3.79 -9.58
N ILE A 86 9.54 -3.76 -10.15
CA ILE A 86 9.79 -3.94 -11.58
C ILE A 86 10.63 -5.19 -11.77
N VAL A 87 10.06 -6.21 -12.41
CA VAL A 87 10.73 -7.46 -12.74
C VAL A 87 11.10 -7.47 -14.22
N ARG A 88 12.40 -7.51 -14.51
CA ARG A 88 12.93 -7.48 -15.88
C ARG A 88 12.87 -8.88 -16.52
N PRO A 89 12.98 -8.98 -17.86
CA PRO A 89 13.23 -10.24 -18.55
C PRO A 89 14.33 -11.07 -17.87
N GLY A 90 14.05 -12.36 -17.63
CA GLY A 90 14.94 -13.28 -16.90
C GLY A 90 14.80 -13.26 -15.38
N GLY A 91 13.91 -12.43 -14.81
CA GLY A 91 13.65 -12.40 -13.37
C GLY A 91 13.07 -13.72 -12.86
N ALA A 92 13.69 -14.30 -11.82
CA ALA A 92 13.27 -15.58 -11.25
C ALA A 92 11.91 -15.49 -10.54
N ALA A 93 11.23 -16.64 -10.45
CA ALA A 93 10.01 -16.76 -9.65
C ALA A 93 10.32 -16.66 -8.15
N GLN A 94 9.37 -16.15 -7.38
CA GLN A 94 9.41 -16.21 -5.93
C GLN A 94 8.95 -17.58 -5.41
N ILE A 95 9.35 -17.88 -4.18
CA ILE A 95 8.76 -18.96 -3.39
C ILE A 95 7.37 -18.50 -2.92
N SER A 96 6.41 -19.43 -2.86
CA SER A 96 5.09 -19.13 -2.32
C SER A 96 5.18 -18.64 -0.88
N HIS A 97 4.35 -17.67 -0.54
CA HIS A 97 4.32 -17.07 0.79
C HIS A 97 2.93 -16.49 1.09
N ARG A 98 2.75 -16.06 2.34
CA ARG A 98 1.64 -15.24 2.80
C ARG A 98 2.16 -13.86 3.18
N ASP A 99 1.39 -12.84 2.85
CA ASP A 99 1.78 -11.46 3.12
C ASP A 99 1.31 -11.02 4.49
N TYR A 100 2.24 -10.93 5.43
CA TYR A 100 2.16 -10.09 6.63
C TYR A 100 3.55 -10.11 7.26
N HIS A 101 3.84 -9.21 8.20
CA HIS A 101 5.18 -9.19 8.81
C HIS A 101 5.56 -10.48 9.52
N ILE A 102 4.58 -11.29 9.94
CA ILE A 102 4.79 -12.66 10.45
C ILE A 102 5.48 -13.55 9.40
N GLY A 103 5.14 -13.40 8.11
CA GLY A 103 5.74 -14.14 7.00
C GLY A 103 7.20 -13.79 6.72
N PHE A 104 7.70 -12.63 7.17
CA PHE A 104 9.12 -12.27 7.05
C PHE A 104 10.00 -12.89 8.14
N GLN A 105 9.40 -13.44 9.19
CA GLN A 105 10.15 -13.97 10.33
C GLN A 105 10.72 -15.37 10.04
N SER A 106 11.70 -15.78 10.84
CA SER A 106 12.18 -17.17 10.85
C SER A 106 11.06 -18.14 11.28
N ALA A 107 11.22 -19.44 10.98
CA ALA A 107 10.30 -20.46 11.44
C ALA A 107 10.12 -20.42 12.97
N ASP A 108 11.23 -20.39 13.71
CA ASP A 108 11.28 -20.34 15.18
C ASP A 108 10.60 -19.09 15.78
N SER A 109 10.55 -17.98 15.05
CA SER A 109 9.85 -16.78 15.50
C SER A 109 8.37 -16.85 15.16
N CYS A 110 8.05 -17.38 13.97
CA CYS A 110 6.68 -17.56 13.51
C CYS A 110 5.90 -18.57 14.38
N GLU A 111 6.51 -19.67 14.80
CA GLU A 111 5.87 -20.70 15.62
C GLU A 111 5.43 -20.21 17.01
N LYS A 112 6.02 -19.11 17.50
CA LYS A 112 5.65 -18.49 18.77
C LYS A 112 4.29 -17.80 18.72
N PHE A 113 3.77 -17.50 17.53
CA PHE A 113 2.42 -16.97 17.36
C PHE A 113 1.41 -18.11 17.36
N PRO A 114 0.46 -18.14 18.32
CA PRO A 114 -0.59 -19.15 18.35
C PRO A 114 -1.36 -19.19 17.03
N ARG A 115 -1.80 -20.38 16.62
CA ARG A 115 -2.58 -20.59 15.40
C ARG A 115 -3.74 -19.60 15.26
N ALA A 116 -4.48 -19.37 16.34
CA ALA A 116 -5.60 -18.42 16.34
C ALA A 116 -5.19 -16.99 15.94
N LEU A 117 -4.01 -16.51 16.36
CA LEU A 117 -3.49 -15.20 15.96
C LEU A 117 -3.00 -15.19 14.51
N GLN A 118 -2.38 -16.28 14.04
CA GLN A 118 -2.01 -16.39 12.63
C GLN A 118 -3.25 -16.35 11.73
N ILE A 119 -4.32 -17.07 12.10
CA ILE A 119 -5.62 -17.03 11.41
C ILE A 119 -6.23 -15.62 11.50
N ALA A 120 -6.28 -15.01 12.68
CA ALA A 120 -6.86 -13.69 12.87
C ALA A 120 -6.13 -12.58 12.08
N SER A 121 -4.80 -12.73 11.89
CA SER A 121 -3.99 -11.76 11.14
C SER A 121 -4.48 -11.53 9.70
N GLN A 122 -5.21 -12.49 9.13
CA GLN A 122 -5.71 -12.38 7.76
C GLN A 122 -6.74 -11.25 7.56
N PHE A 123 -7.32 -10.75 8.66
CA PHE A 123 -8.28 -9.65 8.67
C PHE A 123 -7.62 -8.30 9.01
N LEU A 124 -6.31 -8.28 9.29
CA LEU A 124 -5.61 -7.05 9.67
C LEU A 124 -5.08 -6.28 8.46
N THR A 125 -4.90 -6.94 7.33
CA THR A 125 -4.39 -6.35 6.09
C THR A 125 -5.15 -6.82 4.86
N LEU A 126 -5.04 -6.05 3.78
CA LEU A 126 -5.45 -6.39 2.43
C LEU A 126 -4.26 -6.18 1.51
N GLN A 127 -3.95 -7.18 0.70
CA GLN A 127 -2.92 -7.07 -0.32
C GLN A 127 -3.56 -6.62 -1.63
N GLY A 128 -2.97 -5.59 -2.24
CA GLY A 128 -3.37 -5.06 -3.54
C GLY A 128 -2.17 -4.87 -4.46
N ALA A 129 -2.43 -4.83 -5.76
CA ALA A 129 -1.45 -4.41 -6.75
C ALA A 129 -2.16 -3.70 -7.90
N VAL A 130 -1.63 -2.55 -8.31
CA VAL A 130 -2.02 -1.90 -9.57
C VAL A 130 -0.99 -2.25 -10.62
N ALA A 131 -1.44 -2.76 -11.77
CA ALA A 131 -0.58 -3.06 -12.89
C ALA A 131 -0.10 -1.76 -13.56
N HIS A 132 1.20 -1.53 -13.57
CA HIS A 132 1.85 -0.37 -14.20
C HIS A 132 2.43 -0.69 -15.59
N SER A 133 2.32 -1.95 -16.01
CA SER A 133 2.58 -2.45 -17.36
C SER A 133 1.51 -3.48 -17.72
N ASN A 134 1.37 -3.80 -19.00
CA ASN A 134 0.70 -5.04 -19.37
C ASN A 134 1.52 -6.22 -18.80
N MET A 135 0.82 -7.24 -18.32
CA MET A 135 1.40 -8.43 -17.71
C MET A 135 0.85 -9.68 -18.39
N PRO A 136 1.26 -9.99 -19.63
CA PRO A 136 0.93 -11.27 -20.24
C PRO A 136 1.58 -12.41 -19.44
N LEU A 137 1.09 -13.65 -19.58
CA LEU A 137 1.51 -14.77 -18.72
C LEU A 137 3.02 -15.01 -18.71
N GLU A 138 3.68 -14.84 -19.85
CA GLU A 138 5.14 -14.97 -20.00
C GLU A 138 5.93 -13.89 -19.25
N SER A 139 5.32 -12.77 -18.88
CA SER A 139 5.94 -11.76 -17.99
C SER A 139 5.93 -12.19 -16.51
N GLY A 140 5.25 -13.30 -16.20
CA GLY A 140 5.16 -13.88 -14.86
C GLY A 140 4.26 -13.12 -13.88
N PRO A 141 3.01 -12.74 -14.22
CA PRO A 141 2.09 -12.15 -13.25
C PRO A 141 1.92 -13.02 -12.00
N THR A 142 1.29 -12.47 -10.97
CA THR A 142 1.15 -13.12 -9.66
C THR A 142 0.47 -14.48 -9.80
N ARG A 143 1.14 -15.51 -9.27
CA ARG A 143 0.60 -16.85 -9.08
C ARG A 143 -0.17 -16.87 -7.77
N LEU A 144 -1.41 -17.34 -7.82
CA LEU A 144 -2.35 -17.40 -6.70
C LEU A 144 -2.72 -18.86 -6.48
N LEU A 145 -2.76 -19.33 -5.23
CA LEU A 145 -3.31 -20.65 -4.92
C LEU A 145 -4.74 -20.49 -4.41
N PRO A 146 -5.78 -20.73 -5.22
CA PRO A 146 -7.17 -20.45 -4.85
C PRO A 146 -7.58 -21.16 -3.56
N PHE A 147 -8.42 -20.50 -2.75
CA PHE A 147 -8.95 -20.98 -1.47
C PHE A 147 -7.91 -21.28 -0.37
N SER A 148 -6.62 -21.08 -0.64
CA SER A 148 -5.55 -21.42 0.28
C SER A 148 -5.46 -20.55 1.53
N GLN A 149 -6.19 -19.42 1.58
CA GLN A 149 -6.41 -18.65 2.80
C GLN A 149 -7.16 -19.45 3.89
N LYS A 150 -7.87 -20.52 3.51
CA LYS A 150 -8.55 -21.43 4.43
C LYS A 150 -7.63 -22.48 5.06
N PHE A 151 -6.37 -22.57 4.63
CA PHE A 151 -5.40 -23.54 5.15
C PHE A 151 -4.75 -22.99 6.44
N GLU A 152 -4.99 -23.62 7.57
CA GLU A 152 -4.64 -23.04 8.88
C GLU A 152 -3.13 -23.04 9.17
N GLU A 153 -2.41 -24.02 8.62
CA GLU A 153 -0.97 -24.21 8.79
C GLU A 153 -0.16 -23.04 8.20
N GLY A 154 -0.74 -22.33 7.24
CA GLY A 154 -0.39 -20.96 6.90
C GLY A 154 1.09 -20.61 6.80
N TYR A 155 1.55 -19.71 7.66
CA TYR A 155 2.94 -19.21 7.63
C TYR A 155 4.00 -20.28 7.91
N MET A 156 3.59 -21.46 8.41
CA MET A 156 4.49 -22.61 8.58
C MET A 156 4.54 -23.47 7.31
N ALA A 157 3.45 -23.56 6.56
CA ALA A 157 3.30 -24.53 5.47
C ALA A 157 4.21 -24.28 4.27
N TYR A 158 4.38 -23.04 3.81
CA TYR A 158 5.18 -22.75 2.59
C TYR A 158 6.67 -23.08 2.72
N ARG A 159 7.13 -23.38 3.94
CA ARG A 159 8.50 -23.78 4.24
C ARG A 159 8.75 -25.26 3.95
N LEU A 160 7.68 -26.05 3.82
CA LEU A 160 7.73 -27.47 3.51
C LEU A 160 7.86 -27.68 2.01
N LYS A 161 8.77 -28.57 1.60
CA LYS A 161 9.01 -28.83 0.17
C LYS A 161 7.75 -29.37 -0.50
N GLU A 162 7.02 -30.25 0.17
CA GLU A 162 5.78 -30.86 -0.30
C GLU A 162 4.71 -29.80 -0.61
N PHE A 163 4.65 -28.73 0.20
CA PHE A 163 3.72 -27.63 -0.03
C PHE A 163 4.20 -26.73 -1.19
N GLN A 164 5.51 -26.50 -1.32
CA GLN A 164 6.05 -25.76 -2.46
C GLN A 164 5.77 -26.48 -3.78
N ASP A 165 5.96 -27.80 -3.81
CA ASP A 165 5.63 -28.65 -4.97
C ASP A 165 4.12 -28.56 -5.26
N TYR A 166 3.27 -28.71 -4.25
CA TYR A 166 1.81 -28.57 -4.39
C TYR A 166 1.41 -27.19 -4.95
N PHE A 167 2.01 -26.11 -4.45
CA PHE A 167 1.75 -24.77 -4.97
C PHE A 167 2.12 -24.65 -6.45
N LEU A 168 3.28 -25.18 -6.86
CA LEU A 168 3.75 -25.13 -8.24
C LEU A 168 2.86 -25.94 -9.19
N GLU A 169 2.24 -27.00 -8.71
CA GLU A 169 1.30 -27.84 -9.48
C GLU A 169 -0.11 -27.23 -9.60
N ASN A 170 -0.53 -26.39 -8.65
CA ASN A 170 -1.93 -25.99 -8.49
C ASN A 170 -2.21 -24.48 -8.56
N TYR A 171 -1.19 -23.63 -8.73
CA TYR A 171 -1.43 -22.19 -8.84
C TYR A 171 -2.24 -21.83 -10.09
N VAL A 172 -2.99 -20.74 -9.99
CA VAL A 172 -3.57 -20.04 -11.14
C VAL A 172 -2.86 -18.70 -11.32
N SER A 173 -2.80 -18.22 -12.55
CA SER A 173 -2.27 -16.91 -12.89
C SER A 173 -3.11 -16.33 -14.00
N VAL A 174 -3.44 -15.04 -13.90
CA VAL A 174 -4.22 -14.33 -14.92
C VAL A 174 -3.38 -13.22 -15.54
N PRO A 175 -3.50 -12.97 -16.85
CA PRO A 175 -2.90 -11.79 -17.45
C PRO A 175 -3.59 -10.54 -16.90
N LEU A 176 -2.83 -9.45 -16.76
CA LEU A 176 -3.34 -8.15 -16.34
C LEU A 176 -3.02 -7.09 -17.40
N GLU A 177 -3.98 -6.23 -17.69
CA GLU A 177 -3.74 -5.02 -18.48
C GLU A 177 -3.22 -3.90 -17.59
N LYS A 178 -2.46 -2.96 -18.18
CA LYS A 178 -2.02 -1.77 -17.44
C LYS A 178 -3.24 -1.03 -16.89
N GLY A 179 -3.22 -0.70 -15.59
CA GLY A 179 -4.34 -0.08 -14.88
C GLY A 179 -5.26 -1.09 -14.18
N ASP A 180 -5.11 -2.39 -14.39
CA ASP A 180 -5.84 -3.40 -13.63
C ASP A 180 -5.41 -3.44 -12.16
N GLY A 181 -6.36 -3.82 -11.30
CA GLY A 181 -6.14 -4.02 -9.88
C GLY A 181 -6.31 -5.49 -9.52
N LEU A 182 -5.35 -6.06 -8.79
CA LEU A 182 -5.45 -7.39 -8.21
C LEU A 182 -5.45 -7.25 -6.69
N PHE A 183 -6.54 -7.68 -6.03
CA PHE A 183 -6.68 -7.64 -4.57
C PHE A 183 -7.01 -9.02 -4.02
N PHE A 184 -6.40 -9.37 -2.90
CA PHE A 184 -6.64 -10.67 -2.27
C PHE A 184 -6.37 -10.63 -0.76
N ASN A 185 -6.98 -11.58 -0.06
CA ASN A 185 -6.75 -11.81 1.36
C ASN A 185 -5.26 -12.15 1.59
N PRO A 186 -4.56 -11.50 2.53
CA PRO A 186 -3.14 -11.71 2.81
C PRO A 186 -2.74 -13.16 3.13
N ALA A 187 -3.68 -13.98 3.62
CA ALA A 187 -3.46 -15.41 3.87
C ALA A 187 -3.54 -16.29 2.61
N LEU A 188 -3.85 -15.73 1.45
CA LEU A 188 -3.76 -16.46 0.19
C LEU A 188 -2.28 -16.70 -0.14
N PHE A 189 -1.90 -17.97 -0.33
CA PHE A 189 -0.55 -18.25 -0.82
C PHE A 189 -0.40 -17.74 -2.23
N HIS A 190 0.68 -17.00 -2.45
CA HIS A 190 0.98 -16.41 -3.73
C HIS A 190 2.48 -16.25 -3.93
N ALA A 191 2.89 -16.01 -5.17
CA ALA A 191 4.26 -15.75 -5.56
C ALA A 191 4.29 -14.96 -6.87
N ALA A 192 5.28 -14.08 -7.04
CA ALA A 192 5.61 -13.60 -8.37
C ALA A 192 6.07 -14.74 -9.28
N GLY A 193 5.56 -14.78 -10.52
CA GLY A 193 6.04 -15.70 -11.54
C GLY A 193 7.41 -15.30 -12.11
N CYS A 194 8.06 -16.27 -12.76
CA CYS A 194 9.26 -16.03 -13.55
C CYS A 194 8.91 -15.17 -14.78
N ASN A 195 9.72 -14.15 -15.06
CA ASN A 195 9.57 -13.35 -16.26
C ASN A 195 10.39 -13.98 -17.39
N THR A 196 9.75 -14.79 -18.21
CA THR A 196 10.35 -15.47 -19.38
C THR A 196 10.18 -14.68 -20.68
N SER A 197 9.54 -13.51 -20.63
CA SER A 197 9.43 -12.61 -21.79
C SER A 197 10.80 -12.08 -22.21
N THR A 198 10.90 -11.57 -23.44
CA THR A 198 12.14 -10.98 -23.96
C THR A 198 12.20 -9.46 -23.80
N ASN A 199 11.05 -8.79 -23.63
CA ASN A 199 10.93 -7.34 -23.73
C ASN A 199 9.99 -6.70 -22.69
N VAL A 200 9.33 -7.47 -21.82
CA VAL A 200 8.39 -6.91 -20.84
C VAL A 200 9.09 -6.67 -19.51
N GLN A 201 9.19 -5.40 -19.10
CA GLN A 201 9.51 -5.03 -17.72
C GLN A 201 8.21 -5.00 -16.93
N ARG A 202 7.91 -6.09 -16.21
CA ARG A 202 6.67 -6.23 -15.45
C ARG A 202 6.69 -5.29 -14.25
N SER A 203 5.90 -4.22 -14.31
CA SER A 203 5.85 -3.19 -13.27
C SER A 203 4.52 -3.21 -12.53
N ALA A 204 4.56 -3.27 -11.20
CA ALA A 204 3.38 -3.17 -10.35
C ALA A 204 3.64 -2.18 -9.20
N ASN A 205 2.63 -1.36 -8.88
CA ASN A 205 2.59 -0.63 -7.61
C ASN A 205 1.82 -1.50 -6.61
N LEU A 206 2.57 -2.14 -5.71
CA LEU A 206 2.06 -3.04 -4.67
C LEU A 206 1.48 -2.18 -3.54
N LEU A 207 0.24 -2.43 -3.18
CA LEU A 207 -0.50 -1.74 -2.14
C LEU A 207 -0.61 -2.67 -0.92
N GLN A 208 0.01 -2.29 0.18
CA GLN A 208 -0.14 -2.95 1.46
C GLN A 208 -1.05 -2.10 2.34
N ILE A 209 -2.28 -2.56 2.52
CA ILE A 209 -3.32 -1.79 3.19
C ILE A 209 -3.59 -2.44 4.54
N SER A 210 -3.45 -1.67 5.62
CA SER A 210 -3.69 -2.14 6.99
C SER A 210 -5.01 -1.61 7.50
N SER A 211 -5.77 -2.42 8.25
CA SER A 211 -6.88 -1.92 9.06
C SER A 211 -6.38 -0.95 10.13
N ALA A 212 -7.30 -0.21 10.74
CA ALA A 212 -7.03 0.63 11.93
C ALA A 212 -6.35 -0.13 13.08
N PHE A 213 -6.51 -1.45 13.13
CA PHE A 213 -5.96 -2.33 14.18
C PHE A 213 -4.69 -3.07 13.74
N GLY A 214 -4.34 -3.00 12.45
CA GLY A 214 -3.15 -3.64 11.89
C GLY A 214 -1.90 -2.78 12.06
N LYS A 215 -0.74 -3.44 12.17
CA LYS A 215 0.55 -2.75 12.06
C LYS A 215 1.00 -2.67 10.59
N PRO A 216 1.14 -1.47 10.01
CA PRO A 216 1.71 -1.29 8.68
C PRO A 216 3.17 -1.73 8.64
N MET A 217 3.63 -2.16 7.47
CA MET A 217 5.04 -2.53 7.27
C MET A 217 5.95 -1.30 7.19
N GLU A 218 5.44 -0.18 6.69
CA GLU A 218 6.15 1.10 6.59
C GLU A 218 5.39 2.20 7.34
N ALA A 219 6.12 3.10 7.98
CA ALA A 219 5.55 4.28 8.60
C ALA A 219 5.38 5.39 7.55
N ILE A 220 4.18 5.98 7.49
CA ILE A 220 3.88 7.12 6.61
C ILE A 220 3.71 8.36 7.47
N ASP A 221 4.57 9.36 7.22
CA ASP A 221 4.41 10.69 7.81
C ASP A 221 3.50 11.54 6.91
N SER A 222 2.27 11.80 7.36
CA SER A 222 1.28 12.59 6.61
C SER A 222 1.62 14.08 6.50
N LEU A 223 2.37 14.68 7.43
CA LEU A 223 2.69 16.12 7.43
C LEU A 223 3.35 16.61 6.13
N PRO A 224 4.48 16.04 5.68
CA PRO A 224 5.12 16.48 4.45
C PRO A 224 4.26 16.18 3.21
N LEU A 225 3.39 15.17 3.27
CA LEU A 225 2.50 14.86 2.14
C LEU A 225 1.39 15.91 2.05
N VAL A 226 0.72 16.19 3.16
CA VAL A 226 -0.31 17.23 3.26
C VAL A 226 0.27 18.58 2.88
N GLU A 227 1.47 18.94 3.35
CA GLU A 227 2.14 20.20 2.98
C GLU A 227 2.25 20.36 1.45
N ARG A 228 2.61 19.27 0.76
CA ARG A 228 2.84 19.28 -0.69
C ARG A 228 1.56 19.28 -1.50
N THR A 229 0.47 18.73 -0.96
CA THR A 229 -0.77 18.51 -1.70
C THR A 229 -1.91 19.44 -1.29
N TRP A 230 -1.83 20.13 -0.15
CA TRP A 230 -2.96 20.89 0.42
C TRP A 230 -3.53 21.93 -0.53
N GLY A 231 -2.67 22.73 -1.18
CA GLY A 231 -3.13 23.77 -2.11
C GLY A 231 -3.93 23.20 -3.29
N ALA A 232 -3.47 22.07 -3.85
CA ALA A 232 -4.16 21.39 -4.94
C ALA A 232 -5.44 20.69 -4.45
N LEU A 233 -5.43 20.11 -3.25
CA LEU A 233 -6.61 19.51 -2.64
C LEU A 233 -7.70 20.56 -2.35
N VAL A 234 -7.34 21.75 -1.86
CA VAL A 234 -8.27 22.88 -1.67
C VAL A 234 -8.84 23.34 -3.01
N ALA A 235 -8.00 23.45 -4.05
CA ALA A 235 -8.46 23.83 -5.38
C ALA A 235 -9.46 22.81 -5.95
N ARG A 236 -9.18 21.51 -5.77
CA ARG A 236 -10.09 20.42 -6.14
C ARG A 236 -11.41 20.52 -5.35
N PHE A 237 -11.35 20.58 -4.02
CA PHE A 237 -12.52 20.74 -3.15
C PHE A 237 -13.40 21.94 -3.53
N LYS A 238 -12.83 23.10 -3.89
CA LYS A 238 -13.61 24.26 -4.35
C LYS A 238 -14.39 24.01 -5.64
N LYS A 239 -13.93 23.08 -6.48
CA LYS A 239 -14.55 22.74 -7.77
C LYS A 239 -15.62 21.66 -7.62
N GLU A 240 -15.41 20.68 -6.74
CA GLU A 240 -16.25 19.47 -6.67
C GLU A 240 -16.84 19.18 -5.27
N ASP A 241 -16.67 20.09 -4.32
CA ASP A 241 -17.04 19.92 -2.91
C ASP A 241 -16.41 18.64 -2.30
N MET A 242 -17.03 18.04 -1.28
CA MET A 242 -16.62 16.77 -0.69
C MET A 242 -17.02 15.58 -1.58
N SER A 243 -16.48 15.55 -2.80
CA SER A 243 -16.63 14.44 -3.77
C SER A 243 -16.06 13.12 -3.22
N GLU A 244 -16.35 12.01 -3.90
CA GLU A 244 -15.75 10.72 -3.56
C GLU A 244 -14.23 10.72 -3.77
N GLU A 245 -13.75 11.49 -4.74
CA GLU A 245 -12.33 11.64 -5.03
C GLU A 245 -11.59 12.43 -3.94
N VAL A 246 -12.18 13.52 -3.43
CA VAL A 246 -11.63 14.27 -2.29
C VAL A 246 -11.62 13.40 -1.04
N LYS A 247 -12.71 12.67 -0.77
CA LYS A 247 -12.77 11.70 0.34
C LYS A 247 -11.71 10.61 0.20
N ALA A 248 -11.54 10.07 -1.01
CA ALA A 248 -10.56 9.02 -1.27
C ALA A 248 -9.14 9.48 -0.99
N PHE A 249 -8.80 10.69 -1.44
CA PHE A 249 -7.49 11.25 -1.17
C PHE A 249 -7.24 11.46 0.33
N VAL A 250 -8.19 12.05 1.05
CA VAL A 250 -8.09 12.26 2.51
C VAL A 250 -7.94 10.92 3.24
N ASN A 251 -8.72 9.89 2.85
CA ASN A 251 -8.64 8.56 3.45
C ASN A 251 -7.27 7.90 3.25
N ASN A 252 -6.64 8.09 2.08
CA ASN A 252 -5.35 7.50 1.76
C ASN A 252 -4.18 8.23 2.47
N ILE A 253 -4.22 9.56 2.58
CA ILE A 253 -3.07 10.35 3.06
C ILE A 253 -3.01 10.46 4.60
N ALA A 254 -4.15 10.52 5.29
CA ALA A 254 -4.22 10.88 6.71
C ALA A 254 -4.68 9.73 7.61
N GLU A 255 -4.24 9.74 8.87
CA GLU A 255 -4.68 8.76 9.87
C GLU A 255 -6.16 8.96 10.21
N GLY A 256 -6.93 7.90 10.06
CA GLY A 256 -8.37 7.92 10.29
C GLY A 256 -8.75 7.42 11.67
N TYR A 257 -7.91 6.61 12.31
CA TYR A 257 -8.21 6.06 13.62
C TYR A 257 -7.56 6.93 14.71
N PRO A 258 -8.31 7.46 15.67
CA PRO A 258 -7.80 8.44 16.62
C PRO A 258 -6.87 7.86 17.70
N PHE A 259 -6.64 6.54 17.69
CA PHE A 259 -5.79 5.86 18.66
C PHE A 259 -4.53 5.29 17.98
N PRO A 260 -3.39 5.23 18.71
CA PRO A 260 -3.20 5.68 20.10
C PRO A 260 -3.18 7.22 20.22
N THR A 261 -3.58 7.73 21.39
CA THR A 261 -3.58 9.16 21.72
C THR A 261 -3.48 9.38 23.22
N ASN A 262 -3.18 10.61 23.65
CA ASN A 262 -3.16 11.02 25.05
C ASN A 262 -4.51 11.65 25.42
N LEU A 263 -5.32 10.92 26.20
CA LEU A 263 -6.67 11.34 26.59
C LEU A 263 -6.69 12.44 27.66
N ASP A 264 -5.57 12.71 28.34
CA ASP A 264 -5.48 13.85 29.28
C ASP A 264 -5.44 15.19 28.51
N ARG A 265 -4.85 15.19 27.30
CA ARG A 265 -4.75 16.37 26.43
C ARG A 265 -5.84 16.41 25.36
N ARG A 266 -6.24 15.24 24.86
CA ARG A 266 -7.23 15.10 23.78
C ARG A 266 -8.52 14.50 24.35
N VAL A 267 -9.21 15.28 25.17
CA VAL A 267 -10.50 14.90 25.75
C VAL A 267 -11.60 15.00 24.67
N PRO A 268 -12.45 13.98 24.47
CA PRO A 268 -13.58 14.08 23.55
C PRO A 268 -14.54 15.22 23.97
N GLU A 269 -14.79 16.18 23.08
CA GLU A 269 -15.47 17.43 23.46
C GLU A 269 -17.00 17.30 23.62
N THR A 270 -17.68 16.42 22.86
CA THR A 270 -19.14 16.12 23.04
C THR A 270 -19.58 14.88 22.25
N ALA A 271 -20.52 14.10 22.80
CA ALA A 271 -21.29 12.96 22.23
C ALA A 271 -20.56 11.81 21.52
N GLY A 272 -19.35 11.99 21.02
CA GLY A 272 -18.45 10.97 20.51
C GLY A 272 -17.57 10.43 21.64
N MET A 273 -17.33 9.12 21.65
CA MET A 273 -16.46 8.48 22.65
C MET A 273 -14.96 8.57 22.31
N ALA A 274 -14.57 9.28 21.24
CA ALA A 274 -13.17 9.39 20.80
C ALA A 274 -12.83 10.80 20.28
N PRO A 275 -11.55 11.23 20.36
CA PRO A 275 -11.09 12.50 19.77
C PRO A 275 -11.07 12.48 18.24
N ASP A 276 -10.93 13.65 17.61
CA ASP A 276 -10.82 13.78 16.15
C ASP A 276 -9.60 13.05 15.56
N SER A 277 -9.74 12.50 14.37
CA SER A 277 -8.60 11.93 13.62
C SER A 277 -7.88 12.99 12.75
N GLU A 278 -6.74 12.65 12.15
CA GLU A 278 -6.14 13.52 11.12
C GLU A 278 -7.10 13.70 9.93
N GLN A 279 -7.84 12.64 9.54
CA GLN A 279 -8.85 12.73 8.48
C GLN A 279 -9.97 13.71 8.81
N ASP A 280 -10.44 13.75 10.07
CA ASP A 280 -11.49 14.69 10.49
C ASP A 280 -10.99 16.13 10.47
N LEU A 281 -9.76 16.34 10.96
CA LEU A 281 -9.08 17.63 10.90
C LEU A 281 -8.92 18.14 9.46
N LEU A 282 -8.48 17.29 8.53
CA LEU A 282 -8.36 17.67 7.12
C LEU A 282 -9.72 18.00 6.50
N LYS A 283 -10.76 17.20 6.76
CA LYS A 283 -12.12 17.49 6.26
C LYS A 283 -12.65 18.82 6.80
N ARG A 284 -12.42 19.11 8.08
CA ARG A 284 -12.75 20.40 8.70
C ARG A 284 -11.99 21.54 8.04
N GLY A 285 -10.68 21.40 7.86
CA GLY A 285 -9.84 22.41 7.21
C GLY A 285 -10.27 22.73 5.78
N LEU A 286 -10.74 21.74 5.01
CA LEU A 286 -11.32 21.97 3.68
C LEU A 286 -12.61 22.80 3.76
N ARG A 287 -13.55 22.42 4.64
CA ARG A 287 -14.85 23.11 4.79
C ARG A 287 -14.71 24.54 5.29
N GLU A 288 -13.80 24.77 6.23
CA GLU A 288 -13.52 26.09 6.80
C GLU A 288 -12.57 26.95 5.94
N GLY A 289 -12.05 26.40 4.84
CA GLY A 289 -11.18 27.14 3.93
C GLY A 289 -9.82 27.49 4.52
N TRP A 290 -9.23 26.60 5.33
CA TRP A 290 -7.90 26.81 5.92
C TRP A 290 -6.82 26.90 4.85
N ASP A 291 -5.89 27.84 5.05
CA ASP A 291 -4.66 27.86 4.27
C ASP A 291 -3.69 26.74 4.70
N LYS A 292 -2.59 26.63 3.97
CA LYS A 292 -1.56 25.61 4.21
C LYS A 292 -0.93 25.75 5.59
N ASP A 293 -0.68 26.96 6.06
CA ASP A 293 0.05 27.18 7.31
C ASP A 293 -0.83 26.81 8.51
N ARG A 294 -2.13 27.14 8.45
CA ARG A 294 -3.11 26.74 9.47
C ARG A 294 -3.26 25.22 9.56
N VAL A 295 -3.49 24.51 8.44
CA VAL A 295 -3.67 23.05 8.50
C VAL A 295 -2.43 22.33 9.02
N LEU A 296 -1.23 22.81 8.67
CA LEU A 296 0.02 22.22 9.15
C LEU A 296 0.25 22.50 10.64
N THR A 297 -0.15 23.68 11.13
CA THR A 297 -0.09 24.01 12.56
C THR A 297 -1.01 23.10 13.36
N GLU A 298 -2.24 22.94 12.89
CA GLU A 298 -3.27 22.10 13.54
C GLU A 298 -2.88 20.61 13.53
N LEU A 299 -2.33 20.10 12.43
CA LEU A 299 -1.81 18.72 12.37
C LEU A 299 -0.63 18.50 13.32
N LYS A 300 0.30 19.47 13.41
CA LYS A 300 1.44 19.38 14.35
C LYS A 300 0.93 19.38 15.79
N GLN A 301 0.00 20.28 16.12
CA GLN A 301 -0.61 20.35 17.43
C GLN A 301 -1.32 19.04 17.79
N LEU A 302 -2.13 18.48 16.88
CA LEU A 302 -2.78 17.18 17.08
C LEU A 302 -1.78 16.07 17.42
N ARG A 303 -0.63 16.03 16.74
CA ARG A 303 0.42 15.04 16.98
C ARG A 303 1.14 15.25 18.29
N ASP A 304 1.43 16.51 18.65
CA ASP A 304 2.07 16.85 19.92
C ASP A 304 1.15 16.55 21.10
N ASP A 305 -0.14 16.83 20.97
CA ASP A 305 -1.15 16.49 21.97
C ASP A 305 -1.41 14.99 22.08
N SER A 306 -1.10 14.20 21.06
CA SER A 306 -1.24 12.74 21.09
C SER A 306 -0.08 12.03 21.81
N LYS A 307 1.03 12.73 22.11
CA LYS A 307 2.19 12.18 22.82
C LYS A 307 1.90 12.08 24.32
N ALA A 308 2.45 11.04 24.96
CA ALA A 308 2.46 10.89 26.43
C ALA A 308 3.21 12.07 27.09
#